data_AF-A0A395RL22-F1
#
_entry.id   AF-A0A395RL22-F1
#
_cell.length_a   1.000
_cell.length_b   1.000
_cell.length_c   1.000
_cell.angle_alpha   90.00
_cell.angle_beta   90.00
_cell.angle_gamma   90.00
#
_symmetry.space_group_name_H-M   'P 1'
#
loop_
_entity.id
_entity.type
_entity.pdbx_description
1 polymer ?
#
loop_
_entity_poly.entity_id
_entity_poly.type
_entity_poly.pdbx_seq_one_letter_code
_entity_poly.pdbx_strand_id
1 'polypeptide(L)'
;MGVLEFDCGFSVYPPLDPNDPSTIDLYNTYLATLSTKFEGRVEPSALSVDKRILITPATPRPDHASISPTNAAAFYCFMLPGLPKIPADAAHCDKFLGFSLAFRHEAGWTKETVEEYVWEVYVVAVDHFGDRVRYWHGLYGRRSNKQWGYYSRADIENAEDLVRKALVKKPDVMERGDGHIIA
;
A
#
# COMPACT_ATOMS: atom_id res chain seq x y z
N MET A 1 21.74 -19.64 -14.50
CA MET A 1 21.33 -18.25 -14.80
C MET A 1 20.52 -17.76 -13.62
N GLY A 2 20.85 -16.61 -13.03
CA GLY A 2 20.04 -16.05 -11.94
C GLY A 2 18.66 -15.64 -12.48
N VAL A 3 17.60 -15.93 -11.74
CA VAL A 3 16.23 -15.52 -12.08
C VAL A 3 16.20 -13.98 -12.12
N LEU A 4 15.79 -13.42 -13.26
CA LEU A 4 15.54 -11.98 -13.40
C LEU A 4 14.24 -11.66 -12.66
N GLU A 5 14.33 -10.76 -11.69
CA GLU A 5 13.18 -10.16 -11.00
C GLU A 5 12.87 -8.83 -11.70
N PHE A 6 11.59 -8.56 -11.92
CA PHE A 6 11.13 -7.30 -12.49
C PHE A 6 10.28 -6.59 -11.46
N ASP A 7 10.55 -5.30 -11.33
CA ASP A 7 9.82 -4.41 -10.43
C ASP A 7 9.21 -3.28 -11.25
N CYS A 8 7.93 -3.03 -11.05
CA CYS A 8 7.30 -1.81 -11.55
C CYS A 8 6.42 -1.20 -10.47
N GLY A 9 6.23 0.11 -10.56
CA GLY A 9 5.49 0.83 -9.55
C GLY A 9 5.38 2.31 -9.88
N PHE A 10 4.94 3.05 -8.88
CA PHE A 10 5.00 4.50 -8.90
C PHE A 10 5.35 5.03 -7.51
N SER A 11 5.89 6.25 -7.47
CA SER A 11 6.13 7.01 -6.24
C SER A 11 5.22 8.23 -6.18
N VAL A 12 4.87 8.66 -4.97
CA VAL A 12 4.19 9.93 -4.72
C VAL A 12 5.23 10.90 -4.15
N TYR A 13 5.72 11.83 -4.98
CA TYR A 13 6.79 12.75 -4.60
C TYR A 13 6.47 14.21 -4.98
N PRO A 14 6.65 15.19 -4.08
CA PRO A 14 7.03 15.02 -2.67
C PRO A 14 5.90 14.34 -1.85
N PRO A 15 6.18 13.85 -0.63
CA PRO A 15 5.16 13.24 0.22
C PRO A 15 3.94 14.14 0.38
N LEU A 16 2.79 13.52 0.60
CA LEU A 16 1.54 14.22 0.92
C LEU A 16 1.69 14.95 2.26
N ASP A 17 1.04 16.11 2.40
CA ASP A 17 1.05 16.87 3.66
C ASP A 17 -0.12 16.39 4.55
N PRO A 18 0.16 15.77 5.71
CA PRO A 18 -0.89 15.24 6.57
C PRO A 18 -1.61 16.33 7.38
N ASN A 19 -1.15 17.59 7.31
CA ASN A 19 -1.75 18.72 8.01
C ASN A 19 -2.63 19.59 7.10
N ASP A 20 -2.63 19.33 5.79
CA ASP A 20 -3.46 20.03 4.81
C ASP A 20 -4.81 19.31 4.67
N PRO A 21 -5.94 19.92 5.07
CA PRO A 21 -7.26 19.30 4.97
C PRO A 21 -7.63 18.90 3.55
N SER A 22 -7.19 19.66 2.54
CA SER A 22 -7.48 19.32 1.15
C SER A 22 -6.76 18.04 0.71
N THR A 23 -5.53 17.83 1.19
CA THR A 23 -4.78 16.59 0.99
C THR A 23 -5.44 15.41 1.71
N ILE A 24 -5.96 15.61 2.92
CA ILE A 24 -6.70 14.58 3.68
C ILE A 24 -7.97 14.14 2.94
N ASP A 25 -8.79 15.09 2.49
CA ASP A 25 -10.04 14.80 1.77
C ASP A 25 -9.76 14.08 0.44
N LEU A 26 -8.72 14.53 -0.26
CA LEU A 26 -8.27 13.93 -1.51
C LEU A 26 -7.74 12.51 -1.29
N TYR A 27 -6.99 12.27 -0.22
CA TYR A 27 -6.52 10.92 0.14
C TYR A 27 -7.67 9.98 0.55
N ASN A 28 -8.65 10.48 1.30
CA ASN A 28 -9.86 9.71 1.63
C ASN A 28 -10.65 9.33 0.36
N THR A 29 -10.78 10.26 -0.58
CA THR A 29 -11.45 10.01 -1.86
C THR A 29 -10.67 9.01 -2.71
N TYR A 30 -9.34 9.07 -2.69
CA TYR A 30 -8.46 8.08 -3.32
C TYR A 30 -8.70 6.67 -2.75
N LEU A 31 -8.70 6.52 -1.41
CA LEU A 31 -8.98 5.24 -0.76
C LEU A 31 -10.38 4.70 -1.09
N ALA A 32 -11.40 5.56 -1.07
CA ALA A 32 -12.77 5.18 -1.41
C ALA A 32 -12.89 4.72 -2.89
N THR A 33 -12.18 5.39 -3.79
CA THR A 33 -12.11 5.03 -5.22
C THR A 33 -11.44 3.68 -5.40
N LEU A 34 -10.32 3.43 -4.71
CA LEU A 34 -9.66 2.11 -4.73
C LEU A 34 -10.56 1.02 -4.17
N SER A 35 -11.23 1.26 -3.04
CA SER A 35 -12.19 0.29 -2.48
C SER A 35 -13.26 -0.04 -3.50
N THR A 36 -13.91 0.98 -4.07
CA THR A 36 -14.98 0.79 -5.06
C THR A 36 -14.51 0.03 -6.29
N LYS A 37 -13.28 0.27 -6.76
CA LYS A 37 -12.71 -0.36 -7.96
C LYS A 37 -12.31 -1.81 -7.74
N PHE A 38 -11.81 -2.16 -6.55
CA PHE A 38 -11.17 -3.46 -6.29
C PHE A 38 -11.91 -4.35 -5.29
N GLU A 39 -12.89 -3.81 -4.56
CA GLU A 39 -13.70 -4.60 -3.62
C GLU A 39 -14.48 -5.69 -4.34
N GLY A 40 -14.42 -6.91 -3.80
CA GLY A 40 -15.03 -8.09 -4.41
C GLY A 40 -14.32 -8.65 -5.64
N ARG A 41 -13.33 -7.94 -6.21
CA ARG A 41 -12.52 -8.49 -7.32
C ARG A 41 -11.67 -9.65 -6.81
N VAL A 42 -11.73 -10.76 -7.55
CA VAL A 42 -10.98 -11.99 -7.26
C VAL A 42 -9.99 -12.29 -8.37
N GLU A 43 -8.84 -12.84 -7.99
CA GLU A 43 -7.78 -13.28 -8.90
C GLU A 43 -7.27 -14.65 -8.42
N PRO A 44 -7.41 -15.72 -9.23
CA PRO A 44 -6.89 -17.05 -8.89
C PRO A 44 -5.43 -17.07 -8.45
N SER A 45 -4.59 -16.20 -9.03
CA SER A 45 -3.17 -16.09 -8.69
C SER A 45 -2.89 -15.23 -7.45
N ALA A 46 -3.91 -14.62 -6.82
CA ALA A 46 -3.74 -13.88 -5.58
C ALA A 46 -3.14 -14.76 -4.49
N LEU A 47 -2.30 -14.16 -3.65
CA LEU A 47 -1.55 -14.86 -2.59
C LEU A 47 -2.47 -15.44 -1.50
N SER A 48 -3.70 -14.94 -1.40
CA SER A 48 -4.74 -15.43 -0.49
C SER A 48 -5.44 -16.70 -1.01
N VAL A 49 -5.97 -17.50 -0.08
CA VAL A 49 -6.93 -18.58 -0.39
C VAL A 49 -8.31 -18.03 -0.77
N ASP A 50 -8.73 -16.88 -0.23
CA ASP A 50 -10.01 -16.24 -0.58
C ASP A 50 -10.03 -15.57 -1.95
N LYS A 51 -8.86 -15.51 -2.61
CA LYS A 51 -8.62 -14.94 -3.94
C LYS A 51 -8.96 -13.47 -4.10
N ARG A 52 -9.40 -12.75 -3.07
CA ARG A 52 -9.66 -11.32 -3.16
C ARG A 52 -8.34 -10.58 -3.26
N ILE A 53 -8.27 -9.62 -4.18
CA ILE A 53 -7.04 -8.87 -4.42
C ILE A 53 -6.85 -7.71 -3.44
N LEU A 54 -7.92 -7.21 -2.81
CA LEU A 54 -7.86 -6.11 -1.85
C LEU A 54 -8.46 -6.55 -0.51
N ILE A 55 -7.70 -6.32 0.55
CA ILE A 55 -8.11 -6.45 1.94
C ILE A 55 -8.03 -5.07 2.58
N THR A 56 -9.14 -4.61 3.16
CA THR A 56 -9.24 -3.32 3.87
C THR A 56 -9.54 -3.54 5.35
N PRO A 57 -9.40 -2.51 6.20
CA PRO A 57 -9.85 -2.58 7.59
C PRO A 57 -11.33 -2.90 7.77
N ALA A 58 -12.18 -2.59 6.78
CA ALA A 58 -13.61 -2.90 6.81
C ALA A 58 -13.92 -4.36 6.47
N THR A 59 -13.04 -5.01 5.70
CA THR A 59 -13.17 -6.43 5.35
C THR A 59 -11.91 -7.22 5.72
N PRO A 60 -11.45 -7.18 6.99
CA PRO A 60 -10.20 -7.79 7.40
C PRO A 60 -10.31 -9.32 7.31
N ARG A 61 -9.21 -10.01 7.03
CA ARG A 61 -9.16 -11.47 7.11
C ARG A 61 -7.93 -11.98 7.86
N PRO A 62 -8.09 -13.06 8.65
CA PRO A 62 -7.00 -13.68 9.40
C PRO A 62 -6.29 -14.85 8.67
N ASP A 63 -6.73 -15.23 7.47
CA ASP A 63 -6.30 -16.48 6.80
C ASP A 63 -5.03 -16.35 5.93
N HIS A 64 -4.54 -15.14 5.67
CA HIS A 64 -3.22 -14.96 5.08
C HIS A 64 -2.17 -14.71 6.16
N ALA A 65 -1.29 -15.68 6.39
CA ALA A 65 -0.29 -15.64 7.47
C ALA A 65 0.61 -14.39 7.47
N SER A 66 0.79 -13.72 6.32
CA SER A 66 1.57 -12.46 6.21
C SER A 66 0.77 -11.19 6.51
N ILE A 67 -0.55 -11.27 6.71
CA ILE A 67 -1.40 -10.15 7.10
C ILE A 67 -1.87 -10.38 8.54
N SER A 68 -1.13 -9.79 9.48
CA SER A 68 -1.59 -9.74 10.87
C SER A 68 -2.87 -8.87 10.99
N PRO A 69 -3.70 -9.07 12.02
CA PRO A 69 -4.81 -8.17 12.31
C PRO A 69 -4.38 -6.70 12.39
N THR A 70 -3.18 -6.43 12.92
CA THR A 70 -2.57 -5.10 12.95
C THR A 70 -2.34 -4.53 11.55
N ASN A 71 -1.87 -5.33 10.58
CA ASN A 71 -1.71 -4.87 9.20
C ASN A 71 -3.07 -4.62 8.53
N ALA A 72 -4.04 -5.50 8.72
CA ALA A 72 -5.38 -5.33 8.16
C ALA A 72 -6.08 -4.07 8.69
N ALA A 73 -5.84 -3.70 9.95
CA ALA A 73 -6.34 -2.46 10.52
C ALA A 73 -5.57 -1.22 10.03
N ALA A 74 -4.29 -1.37 9.67
CA ALA A 74 -3.40 -0.27 9.33
C ALA A 74 -3.41 0.14 7.86
N PHE A 75 -3.70 -0.81 6.98
CA PHE A 75 -3.48 -0.66 5.55
C PHE A 75 -4.59 -1.27 4.71
N TYR A 76 -4.77 -0.69 3.54
CA TYR A 76 -5.33 -1.36 2.37
C TYR A 76 -4.21 -2.24 1.82
N CYS A 77 -4.37 -3.56 1.94
CA CYS A 77 -3.38 -4.54 1.55
C CYS A 77 -3.80 -5.22 0.25
N PHE A 78 -2.93 -5.19 -0.75
CA PHE A 78 -3.17 -5.88 -2.01
C PHE A 78 -2.51 -7.26 -1.99
N MET A 79 -3.30 -8.31 -2.25
CA MET A 79 -2.87 -9.72 -2.25
C MET A 79 -2.15 -10.11 -3.54
N LEU A 80 -1.27 -9.24 -3.99
CA LEU A 80 -0.47 -9.31 -5.20
C LEU A 80 1.01 -9.55 -4.86
N PRO A 81 1.85 -9.99 -5.81
CA PRO A 81 3.29 -10.17 -5.59
C PRO A 81 3.96 -8.92 -4.99
N GLY A 82 4.72 -9.10 -3.91
CA GLY A 82 5.31 -7.99 -3.14
C GLY A 82 4.41 -7.39 -2.06
N LEU A 83 3.13 -7.78 -1.99
CA LEU A 83 2.15 -7.37 -0.97
C LEU A 83 2.13 -5.84 -0.72
N PRO A 84 1.91 -5.01 -1.75
CA PRO A 84 1.94 -3.56 -1.56
C PRO A 84 0.79 -3.11 -0.66
N LYS A 85 1.06 -2.06 0.10
CA LYS A 85 0.18 -1.52 1.14
C LYS A 85 0.00 -0.04 0.97
N ILE A 86 -1.19 0.42 1.32
CA ILE A 86 -1.54 1.83 1.33
C ILE A 86 -2.09 2.17 2.72
N PRO A 87 -1.54 3.17 3.44
CA PRO A 87 -2.04 3.56 4.75
C PRO A 87 -3.55 3.80 4.74
N ALA A 88 -4.28 3.16 5.66
CA ALA A 88 -5.73 3.23 5.70
C ALA A 88 -6.28 4.48 6.41
N ASP A 89 -5.45 5.15 7.20
CA ASP A 89 -5.77 6.37 7.93
C ASP A 89 -5.14 7.57 7.21
N ALA A 90 -5.95 8.54 6.78
CA ALA A 90 -5.47 9.74 6.09
C ALA A 90 -4.54 10.58 6.95
N ALA A 91 -4.59 10.48 8.29
CA ALA A 91 -3.62 11.12 9.19
C ALA A 91 -2.17 10.64 8.95
N HIS A 92 -1.99 9.55 8.21
CA HIS A 92 -0.69 9.00 7.83
C HIS A 92 -0.48 9.00 6.31
N CYS A 93 -1.18 9.86 5.56
CA CYS A 93 -1.05 9.93 4.09
C CYS A 93 0.38 10.28 3.65
N ASP A 94 1.14 10.98 4.49
CA ASP A 94 2.55 11.31 4.27
C ASP A 94 3.46 10.07 4.24
N LYS A 95 2.98 8.93 4.75
CA LYS A 95 3.65 7.63 4.70
C LYS A 95 3.30 6.82 3.45
N PHE A 96 2.37 7.30 2.62
CA PHE A 96 2.13 6.71 1.31
C PHE A 96 3.19 7.19 0.31
N LEU A 97 4.34 6.50 0.29
CA LEU A 97 5.49 6.87 -0.54
C LEU A 97 5.43 6.29 -1.96
N GLY A 98 4.72 5.17 -2.14
CA GLY A 98 4.57 4.53 -3.44
C GLY A 98 3.83 3.22 -3.39
N PHE A 99 3.63 2.64 -4.57
CA PHE A 99 3.01 1.33 -4.77
C PHE A 99 3.84 0.58 -5.81
N SER A 100 4.26 -0.63 -5.49
CA SER A 100 5.11 -1.42 -6.37
C SER A 100 4.81 -2.91 -6.27
N LEU A 101 4.92 -3.58 -7.40
CA LEU A 101 4.86 -5.03 -7.50
C LEU A 101 6.21 -5.55 -7.97
N ALA A 102 6.64 -6.65 -7.36
CA ALA A 102 7.85 -7.38 -7.72
C ALA A 102 7.44 -8.76 -8.21
N PHE A 103 7.89 -9.17 -9.40
CA PHE A 103 7.58 -10.50 -9.93
C PHE A 103 8.83 -11.28 -10.29
N ARG A 104 8.75 -12.58 -9.99
CA ARG A 104 9.68 -13.63 -10.42
C ARG A 104 8.87 -14.61 -11.27
N HIS A 105 9.45 -15.11 -12.36
CA HIS A 105 8.76 -15.88 -13.42
C HIS A 105 8.12 -17.23 -13.00
N GLU A 106 7.92 -17.51 -11.71
CA GLU A 106 7.58 -18.86 -11.21
C GLU A 106 6.20 -18.97 -10.54
N ALA A 107 5.30 -17.97 -10.61
CA ALA A 107 4.11 -17.93 -9.75
C ALA A 107 2.75 -17.68 -10.42
N GLY A 108 2.54 -18.04 -11.70
CA GLY A 108 1.23 -17.83 -12.35
C GLY A 108 0.88 -16.35 -12.60
N TRP A 109 1.84 -15.45 -12.41
CA TRP A 109 1.78 -14.03 -12.75
C TRP A 109 2.66 -13.78 -13.96
N THR A 110 2.14 -13.10 -14.97
CA THR A 110 2.96 -12.61 -16.09
C THR A 110 3.38 -11.16 -15.82
N LYS A 111 4.39 -10.72 -16.58
CA LYS A 111 4.81 -9.32 -16.59
C LYS A 111 3.65 -8.39 -16.88
N GLU A 112 2.87 -8.74 -17.90
CA GLU A 112 1.76 -7.95 -18.42
C GLU A 112 0.67 -7.80 -17.36
N THR A 113 0.32 -8.89 -16.66
CA THR A 113 -0.65 -8.84 -15.56
C THR A 113 -0.17 -7.93 -14.44
N VAL A 114 1.10 -8.01 -14.06
CA VAL A 114 1.67 -7.17 -12.99
C VAL A 114 1.66 -5.69 -13.39
N GLU A 115 2.08 -5.38 -14.61
CA GLU A 115 2.03 -4.03 -15.16
C GLU A 115 0.60 -3.48 -15.22
N GLU A 116 -0.39 -4.31 -15.57
CA GLU A 116 -1.81 -3.93 -15.58
C GLU A 116 -2.31 -3.52 -14.20
N TYR A 117 -2.04 -4.30 -13.15
CA TYR A 117 -2.45 -3.95 -11.79
C TYR A 117 -1.78 -2.67 -11.29
N VAL A 118 -0.48 -2.50 -11.53
CA VAL A 118 0.20 -1.24 -11.18
C VAL A 118 -0.42 -0.08 -11.95
N TRP A 119 -0.71 -0.26 -13.24
CA TRP A 119 -1.31 0.78 -14.08
C TRP A 119 -2.70 1.18 -13.59
N GLU A 120 -3.54 0.21 -13.21
CA GLU A 120 -4.88 0.48 -12.68
C GLU A 120 -4.85 1.33 -11.40
N VAL A 121 -3.92 1.05 -10.47
CA VAL A 121 -3.76 1.85 -9.25
C VAL A 121 -3.09 3.20 -9.57
N TYR A 122 -2.13 3.21 -10.50
CA TYR A 122 -1.42 4.42 -10.94
C TYR A 122 -2.37 5.45 -11.54
N VAL A 123 -3.30 5.04 -12.41
CA VAL A 123 -4.30 5.97 -13.00
C VAL A 123 -5.12 6.62 -11.90
N VAL A 124 -5.62 5.84 -10.94
CA VAL A 124 -6.38 6.38 -9.80
C VAL A 124 -5.51 7.34 -8.99
N ALA A 125 -4.23 7.01 -8.76
CA ALA A 125 -3.32 7.89 -8.05
C ALA A 125 -3.05 9.20 -8.81
N VAL A 126 -2.85 9.16 -10.13
CA VAL A 126 -2.64 10.36 -10.97
C VAL A 126 -3.86 11.27 -10.94
N ASP A 127 -5.06 10.70 -11.06
CA ASP A 127 -6.31 11.46 -11.03
C ASP A 127 -6.50 12.23 -9.71
N HIS A 128 -5.94 11.72 -8.62
CA HIS A 128 -6.01 12.34 -7.30
C HIS A 128 -4.80 13.24 -7.03
N PHE A 129 -3.57 12.73 -7.10
CA PHE A 129 -2.37 13.43 -6.64
C PHE A 129 -1.62 14.18 -7.76
N GLY A 130 -2.07 14.06 -9.01
CA GLY A 130 -1.54 14.78 -10.16
C GLY A 130 -0.04 14.54 -10.39
N ASP A 131 0.69 15.64 -10.65
CA ASP A 131 2.11 15.63 -11.02
C ASP A 131 3.07 15.06 -9.96
N ARG A 132 2.56 14.77 -8.75
CA ARG A 132 3.30 14.08 -7.69
C ARG A 132 3.54 12.62 -8.03
N VAL A 133 2.67 12.00 -8.83
CA VAL A 133 2.73 10.57 -9.11
C VAL A 133 3.69 10.29 -10.26
N ARG A 134 4.73 9.51 -9.99
CA ARG A 134 5.81 9.23 -10.93
C ARG A 134 5.95 7.73 -11.12
N TYR A 135 5.54 7.25 -12.29
CA TYR A 135 5.68 5.85 -12.69
C TYR A 135 7.15 5.49 -12.93
N TRP A 136 7.51 4.27 -12.58
CA TRP A 136 8.83 3.70 -12.82
C TRP A 136 8.71 2.19 -13.11
N HIS A 137 9.66 1.70 -13.90
CA HIS A 137 9.72 0.28 -14.29
C HIS A 137 11.18 -0.15 -14.38
N GLY A 138 11.50 -1.33 -13.88
CA GLY A 138 12.87 -1.80 -13.73
C GLY A 138 13.02 -3.32 -13.73
N LEU A 139 14.20 -3.76 -14.15
CA LEU A 139 14.65 -5.15 -14.09
C LEU A 139 15.75 -5.24 -13.05
N TYR A 140 15.51 -5.97 -11.96
CA TYR A 140 16.51 -6.26 -10.94
C TYR A 140 17.74 -6.89 -11.60
N GLY A 141 18.92 -6.30 -11.38
CA GLY A 141 20.19 -6.75 -11.98
C GLY A 141 20.73 -5.87 -13.12
N ARG A 142 20.00 -4.84 -13.59
CA ARG A 142 20.57 -3.78 -14.44
C ARG A 142 20.64 -2.47 -13.67
N ARG A 143 21.83 -2.02 -13.26
CA ARG A 143 22.07 -0.74 -12.55
C ARG A 143 21.72 0.50 -13.41
N SER A 144 20.46 0.71 -13.74
CA SER A 144 20.00 1.92 -14.43
C SER A 144 19.27 2.82 -13.42
N ASN A 145 19.69 4.08 -13.37
CA ASN A 145 19.26 5.09 -12.41
C ASN A 145 17.76 5.49 -12.53
N LYS A 146 17.02 4.86 -13.46
CA LYS A 146 15.57 5.05 -13.66
C LYS A 146 14.72 3.90 -13.10
N GLN A 147 15.35 2.89 -12.48
CA GLN A 147 14.65 1.66 -12.06
C GLN A 147 14.00 1.71 -10.68
N TRP A 148 14.29 2.73 -9.89
CA TRP A 148 13.86 2.81 -8.51
C TRP A 148 13.24 4.18 -8.37
N GLY A 149 11.99 4.22 -7.93
CA GLY A 149 11.27 5.48 -7.74
C GLY A 149 11.99 6.46 -6.80
N TYR A 150 11.28 7.47 -6.34
CA TYR A 150 11.89 8.53 -5.52
C TYR A 150 12.35 8.06 -4.13
N TYR A 151 11.92 6.86 -3.72
CA TYR A 151 12.18 6.28 -2.40
C TYR A 151 12.82 4.91 -2.54
N SER A 152 13.78 4.62 -1.67
CA SER A 152 14.32 3.28 -1.55
C SER A 152 13.31 2.33 -0.88
N ARG A 153 13.51 1.03 -1.05
CA ARG A 153 12.72 0.02 -0.32
C ARG A 153 12.78 0.22 1.20
N ALA A 154 13.94 0.62 1.73
CA ALA A 154 14.11 0.91 3.15
C ALA A 154 13.28 2.10 3.63
N ASP A 155 13.14 3.15 2.80
CA ASP A 155 12.29 4.30 3.12
C ASP A 155 10.82 3.89 3.22
N ILE A 156 10.35 3.06 2.27
CA ILE A 156 8.99 2.53 2.24
C ILE A 156 8.73 1.63 3.45
N GLU A 157 9.62 0.67 3.73
CA GLU A 157 9.49 -0.24 4.88
C GLU A 157 9.50 0.52 6.22
N ASN A 158 10.32 1.57 6.34
CA ASN A 158 10.32 2.44 7.50
C ASN A 158 9.01 3.25 7.63
N ALA A 159 8.47 3.77 6.53
CA ALA A 159 7.19 4.46 6.52
C ALA A 159 6.04 3.53 6.97
N GLU A 160 5.99 2.29 6.46
CA GLU A 160 5.03 1.28 6.92
C GLU A 160 5.17 0.99 8.42
N ASP A 161 6.40 0.90 8.93
CA ASP A 161 6.64 0.65 10.36
C ASP A 161 6.12 1.77 11.26
N LEU A 162 6.27 3.03 10.82
CA LEU A 162 5.71 4.18 11.51
C LEU A 162 4.18 4.11 11.59
N VAL A 163 3.51 3.74 10.49
CA VAL A 163 2.04 3.58 10.48
C VAL A 163 1.61 2.47 11.44
N ARG A 164 2.29 1.31 11.43
CA ARG A 164 1.98 0.22 12.36
C ARG A 164 2.14 0.65 13.82
N LYS A 165 3.25 1.32 14.15
CA LYS A 165 3.52 1.80 15.51
C LYS A 165 2.51 2.84 15.98
N ALA A 166 1.99 3.69 15.08
CA ALA A 166 0.97 4.66 15.42
C ALA A 166 -0.35 4.02 15.88
N LEU A 167 -0.70 2.84 15.34
CA LEU A 167 -1.91 2.11 15.72
C LEU A 167 -1.79 1.37 17.04
N VAL A 168 -0.60 0.86 17.38
CA VAL A 168 -0.33 0.28 18.71
C VAL A 168 -0.42 1.37 19.81
N LYS A 169 -0.15 2.63 19.46
CA LYS A 169 -0.28 3.79 20.36
C LYS A 169 -1.70 4.33 20.49
N LYS A 170 -2.69 3.79 19.77
CA LYS A 170 -4.13 4.03 20.02
C LYS A 170 -4.73 2.86 20.83
N PRO A 171 -4.40 2.65 22.12
CA PRO A 171 -5.41 2.11 23.03
C PRO A 171 -6.46 3.21 23.28
N ASP A 172 -7.69 2.82 23.61
CA ASP A 172 -8.76 3.69 24.09
C ASP A 172 -8.35 4.48 25.34
N VAL A 173 -7.48 5.47 25.19
CA VAL A 173 -7.25 6.47 26.23
C VAL A 173 -8.18 7.63 25.90
N MET A 174 -9.46 7.42 26.21
CA MET A 174 -10.19 8.51 26.82
C MET A 174 -9.43 8.87 28.10
N GLU A 175 -8.55 9.86 28.04
CA GLU A 175 -8.25 10.64 29.25
C GLU A 175 -9.56 11.31 29.65
N ARG A 176 -10.38 10.61 30.46
CA ARG A 176 -11.27 11.33 31.37
C ARG A 176 -10.34 12.05 32.32
N GLY A 177 -10.47 13.38 32.37
CA GLY A 177 -9.70 14.29 33.22
C GLY A 177 -9.89 14.10 34.73
N ASP A 178 -10.33 12.92 35.18
CA ASP A 178 -10.62 12.60 36.57
C ASP A 178 -9.82 11.34 36.92
N GLY A 179 -8.54 11.52 37.27
CA GLY A 179 -7.55 10.46 37.47
C GLY A 179 -7.92 9.42 38.53
N HIS A 180 -8.74 8.43 38.19
CA HIS A 180 -8.97 7.22 38.97
C HIS A 180 -8.86 5.98 38.08
N ILE A 181 -7.94 5.10 38.45
CA ILE A 181 -7.82 3.73 37.94
C ILE A 181 -8.63 2.83 38.89
N ILE A 182 -9.51 2.00 38.36
CA ILE A 182 -10.11 0.90 39.13
C ILE A 182 -9.49 -0.40 38.64
N ALA A 183 -9.03 -1.20 39.60
CA ALA A 183 -8.41 -2.52 39.45
C ALA A 183 -9.39 -3.59 38.94
#